data_AF-A0A8S1RWM6-F1
#
_entry.id   AF-A0A8S1RWM6-F1
#
_cell.length_a   1.000
_cell.length_b   1.000
_cell.length_c   1.000
_cell.angle_alpha   90.00
_cell.angle_beta   90.00
_cell.angle_gamma   90.00
#
_symmetry.space_group_name_H-M   'P 1'
#
loop_
_entity.id
_entity.type
_entity.pdbx_description
1 polymer ?
#
loop_
_entity_poly.entity_id
_entity_poly.type
_entity_poly.pdbx_seq_one_letter_code
_entity_poly.pdbx_strand_id
1 'polypeptide(L)'
;MKLLILKFQLICYYGKEGLKIGKWVELNHDYRKCSQVTHIGKYQNGKKIGIWDIYWKYHSNHRIGGGSYVDLQKTRGQSFKNKWWIELSDKFNYWLKIFYEGQYNQGKKIGIWNMININGRRMINLFLIKLCKSDMLNYDDLKTLRGE
;
A
#
# COMPACT_ATOMS: atom_id res chain seq x y z
N MET A 1 -5.48 25.81 13.36
CA MET A 1 -4.48 24.75 13.11
C MET A 1 -4.10 24.78 11.64
N LYS A 2 -3.06 25.55 11.29
CA LYS A 2 -2.60 25.72 9.90
C LYS A 2 -2.02 24.39 9.43
N LEU A 3 -2.69 23.76 8.47
CA LEU A 3 -2.19 22.55 7.79
C LEU A 3 -0.83 22.93 7.19
N LEU A 4 0.26 22.45 7.78
CA LEU A 4 1.60 22.54 7.22
C LEU A 4 1.61 21.65 5.97
N ILE A 5 1.08 22.19 4.87
CA ILE A 5 1.30 21.68 3.53
C ILE A 5 2.77 21.96 3.27
N LEU A 6 3.60 20.94 3.46
CA LEU A 6 4.97 20.95 2.97
C LEU A 6 4.97 21.56 1.57
N LYS A 7 5.77 22.62 1.37
CA LYS A 7 6.11 23.17 0.05
C LYS A 7 6.93 22.14 -0.75
N PHE A 8 6.36 20.97 -1.01
CA PHE A 8 6.69 20.23 -2.21
C PHE A 8 5.82 20.86 -3.28
N GLN A 9 6.43 21.54 -4.26
CA GLN A 9 5.77 21.80 -5.54
C GLN A 9 5.47 20.45 -6.20
N LEU A 10 4.41 19.81 -5.71
CA LEU A 10 3.76 18.70 -6.36
C LEU A 10 3.11 19.31 -7.60
N ILE A 11 3.74 19.15 -8.75
CA ILE A 11 3.10 19.46 -10.02
C ILE A 11 2.07 18.35 -10.23
N CYS A 12 0.85 18.57 -9.72
CA CYS A 12 -0.33 17.79 -10.04
C CYS A 12 -1.26 18.64 -10.89
N TYR A 13 -1.79 18.05 -11.95
CA TYR A 13 -2.82 18.67 -12.76
C TYR A 13 -3.64 17.59 -13.45
N TYR A 14 -4.80 18.00 -13.96
CA TYR A 14 -5.62 17.18 -14.83
C TYR A 14 -5.29 17.51 -16.28
N GLY A 15 -5.05 16.48 -17.10
CA GLY A 15 -4.90 16.63 -18.55
C GLY A 15 -6.21 17.01 -19.23
N LYS A 16 -6.18 17.21 -20.55
CA LYS A 16 -7.35 17.60 -21.37
C LYS A 16 -8.57 16.67 -21.20
N GLU A 17 -8.33 15.41 -20.87
CA GLU A 17 -9.36 14.38 -20.67
C GLU A 17 -9.78 14.23 -19.19
N GLY A 18 -9.39 15.14 -18.30
CA GLY A 18 -9.65 15.01 -16.86
C GLY A 18 -8.83 13.92 -16.18
N LEU A 19 -7.78 13.44 -16.83
CA LEU A 19 -6.91 12.39 -16.30
C LEU A 19 -5.81 12.97 -15.41
N LYS A 20 -5.56 12.34 -14.26
CA LYS A 20 -4.48 12.73 -13.34
C LYS A 20 -3.11 12.62 -14.03
N ILE A 21 -2.30 13.67 -13.92
CA ILE A 21 -0.90 13.72 -14.38
C ILE A 21 -0.01 14.31 -13.27
N GLY A 22 1.21 13.80 -13.15
CA GLY A 22 2.21 14.35 -12.23
C GLY A 22 2.20 13.67 -10.87
N LYS A 23 2.67 14.35 -9.81
CA LYS A 23 2.81 13.75 -8.47
C LYS A 23 1.58 14.03 -7.61
N TRP A 24 0.96 12.99 -7.08
CA TRP A 24 -0.31 13.07 -6.34
C TRP A 24 -0.18 12.52 -4.93
N VAL A 25 -1.06 13.03 -4.06
CA VAL A 25 -1.34 12.48 -2.73
C VAL A 25 -2.76 11.96 -2.73
N GLU A 26 -2.94 10.70 -2.39
CA GLU A 26 -4.26 10.07 -2.23
C GLU A 26 -4.50 9.73 -0.77
N LEU A 27 -5.71 9.99 -0.30
CA LEU A 27 -6.14 9.55 1.02
C LEU A 27 -6.50 8.07 0.96
N ASN A 28 -6.14 7.32 2.00
CA ASN A 28 -6.63 5.96 2.15
C ASN A 28 -8.17 5.97 2.35
N HIS A 29 -8.87 4.90 1.96
CA HIS A 29 -10.32 4.81 2.12
C HIS A 29 -10.80 4.99 3.58
N ASP A 30 -9.99 4.55 4.54
CA ASP A 30 -10.26 4.70 5.98
C ASP A 30 -9.68 5.99 6.56
N TYR A 31 -9.46 7.02 5.74
CA TYR A 31 -8.89 8.29 6.21
C TYR A 31 -9.81 8.96 7.25
N ARG A 32 -9.44 8.82 8.52
CA ARG A 32 -10.18 9.35 9.68
C ARG A 32 -9.20 9.95 10.67
N LYS A 33 -9.71 10.64 11.70
CA LYS A 33 -8.90 11.29 12.75
C LYS A 33 -7.82 10.37 13.34
N CYS A 34 -8.11 9.07 13.50
CA CYS A 34 -7.19 8.08 14.07
C CYS A 34 -6.44 7.22 13.03
N SER A 35 -6.71 7.40 11.73
CA SER A 35 -6.08 6.66 10.63
C SER A 35 -5.81 7.61 9.46
N GLN A 36 -4.76 8.41 9.59
CA GLN A 36 -4.39 9.40 8.56
C GLN A 36 -3.34 8.80 7.62
N VAL A 37 -3.75 7.84 6.80
CA VAL A 37 -2.88 7.18 5.82
C VAL A 37 -3.00 7.87 4.46
N THR A 38 -1.86 8.20 3.85
CA THR A 38 -1.79 8.79 2.51
C THR A 38 -0.86 8.01 1.60
N HIS A 39 -1.20 7.91 0.33
CA HIS A 39 -0.40 7.30 -0.72
C HIS A 39 0.17 8.41 -1.62
N ILE A 40 1.48 8.44 -1.80
CA ILE A 40 2.16 9.48 -2.60
C ILE A 40 2.88 8.81 -3.75
N GLY A 41 2.61 9.25 -4.98
CA GLY A 41 3.28 8.72 -6.15
C GLY A 41 2.94 9.50 -7.42
N LYS A 42 3.35 8.97 -8.57
CA LYS A 42 3.14 9.63 -9.85
C LYS A 42 2.00 8.99 -10.63
N TYR A 43 1.23 9.85 -11.29
CA TYR A 43 0.25 9.49 -12.31
C TYR A 43 0.75 9.90 -13.71
N GLN A 44 0.40 9.09 -14.70
CA GLN A 44 0.51 9.38 -16.12
C GLN A 44 -0.76 8.89 -16.80
N ASN A 45 -1.49 9.82 -17.43
CA ASN A 45 -2.77 9.54 -18.11
C ASN A 45 -3.75 8.75 -17.22
N GLY A 46 -3.93 9.18 -15.97
CA GLY A 46 -4.85 8.55 -15.02
C GLY A 46 -4.37 7.23 -14.44
N LYS A 47 -3.16 6.76 -14.79
CA LYS A 47 -2.59 5.50 -14.30
C LYS A 47 -1.41 5.74 -13.36
N LYS A 48 -1.34 4.98 -12.27
CA LYS A 48 -0.22 5.01 -11.31
C LYS A 48 1.05 4.48 -11.97
N ILE A 49 2.18 5.16 -11.79
CA ILE A 49 3.47 4.73 -12.34
C ILE A 49 4.59 4.88 -11.32
N GLY A 50 5.65 4.11 -11.49
CA GLY A 50 6.86 4.20 -10.68
C GLY A 50 6.60 3.97 -9.19
N ILE A 51 7.39 4.63 -8.35
CA ILE A 51 7.35 4.45 -6.90
C ILE A 51 6.11 5.12 -6.31
N TRP A 52 5.45 4.37 -5.44
CA TRP A 52 4.32 4.81 -4.63
C TRP A 52 4.62 4.51 -3.18
N ASP A 53 4.74 5.56 -2.37
CA ASP A 53 5.01 5.47 -0.95
C ASP A 53 3.71 5.58 -0.16
N ILE A 54 3.67 4.91 1.00
CA ILE A 54 2.56 5.01 1.93
C ILE A 54 3.07 5.68 3.20
N TYR A 55 2.40 6.76 3.60
CA TYR A 55 2.70 7.52 4.79
C TYR A 55 1.56 7.41 5.80
N TRP A 56 1.90 7.39 7.07
CA TRP A 56 0.93 7.47 8.16
C TRP A 56 1.27 8.66 9.06
N LYS A 57 0.27 9.51 9.30
CA LYS A 57 0.40 10.73 10.10
C LYS A 57 -0.29 10.53 11.45
N TYR A 58 0.47 10.03 12.43
CA TYR A 58 0.00 9.95 13.82
C TYR A 58 0.63 11.05 14.71
N HIS A 59 1.92 11.36 14.49
CA HIS A 59 2.61 12.52 15.07
C HIS A 59 3.60 13.19 14.10
N SER A 60 4.18 12.41 13.19
CA SER A 60 4.95 12.90 12.04
C SER A 60 4.69 11.99 10.82
N ASN A 61 5.07 12.46 9.63
CA ASN A 61 4.89 11.71 8.38
C ASN A 61 5.91 10.58 8.29
N HIS A 62 5.54 9.38 8.76
CA HIS A 62 6.39 8.19 8.63
C HIS A 62 6.02 7.42 7.38
N ARG A 63 7.03 7.09 6.55
CA ARG A 63 6.88 6.14 5.46
C ARG A 63 6.75 4.73 6.06
N ILE A 64 5.61 4.10 5.84
CA ILE A 64 5.25 2.80 6.42
C ILE A 64 5.10 1.70 5.37
N GLY A 65 5.17 2.04 4.10
CA GLY A 65 5.11 1.04 3.04
C GLY A 65 5.14 1.65 1.65
N GLY A 66 4.67 0.88 0.68
CA GLY A 66 4.71 1.25 -0.73
C GLY A 66 5.37 0.20 -1.61
N GLY A 67 5.58 0.56 -2.87
CA GLY A 67 6.23 -0.28 -3.87
C GLY A 67 6.27 0.41 -5.22
N SER A 68 6.49 -0.36 -6.28
CA SER A 68 6.53 0.18 -7.65
C SER A 68 5.40 -0.35 -8.51
N TYR A 69 4.81 0.54 -9.29
CA TYR A 69 4.06 0.19 -10.48
C TYR A 69 5.01 0.05 -11.67
N VAL A 70 4.62 -0.77 -12.64
CA VAL A 70 5.32 -0.91 -13.92
C VAL A 70 5.23 0.38 -14.75
N ASP A 71 6.23 0.59 -15.60
CA ASP A 71 6.21 1.66 -16.60
C ASP A 71 5.23 1.32 -17.74
N LEU A 72 4.36 2.27 -18.09
CA LEU A 72 3.35 2.14 -19.13
C LEU A 72 3.94 1.85 -20.52
N GLN A 73 5.16 2.33 -20.79
CA GLN A 73 5.85 2.06 -22.05
C GLN A 73 6.09 0.56 -22.27
N LYS A 74 6.24 -0.20 -21.18
CA LYS A 74 6.54 -1.64 -21.22
C LYS A 74 5.30 -2.53 -21.27
N THR A 75 4.11 -1.98 -21.05
CA THR A 75 2.91 -2.78 -20.72
C THR A 75 1.69 -2.43 -21.56
N ARG A 76 1.90 -1.92 -22.79
CA ARG A 76 0.80 -1.47 -23.66
C ARG A 76 -0.15 -0.50 -22.94
N GLY A 77 0.43 0.35 -22.07
CA GLY A 77 -0.33 1.32 -21.29
C GLY A 77 -1.04 0.76 -20.06
N GLN A 78 -0.80 -0.47 -19.60
CA GLN A 78 -1.41 -0.98 -18.36
C GLN A 78 -0.55 -0.66 -17.13
N SER A 79 -1.18 -0.30 -16.02
CA SER A 79 -0.49 -0.11 -14.74
C SER A 79 -0.84 -1.23 -13.78
N PHE A 80 0.18 -1.90 -13.25
CA PHE A 80 0.03 -2.90 -12.21
C PHE A 80 1.23 -2.86 -11.26
N LYS A 81 0.99 -3.32 -10.03
CA LYS A 81 2.04 -3.51 -9.02
C LYS A 81 3.05 -4.54 -9.52
N ASN A 82 4.33 -4.30 -9.27
CA ASN A 82 5.42 -5.20 -9.62
C ASN A 82 6.51 -5.18 -8.54
N LYS A 83 7.27 -6.28 -8.44
CA LYS A 83 8.37 -6.47 -7.48
C LYS A 83 7.88 -6.37 -6.02
N TRP A 84 8.79 -5.97 -5.12
CA TRP A 84 8.53 -5.84 -3.69
C TRP A 84 7.51 -4.75 -3.38
N TRP A 85 6.61 -5.08 -2.46
CA TRP A 85 5.58 -4.21 -1.93
C TRP A 85 5.43 -4.42 -0.42
N ILE A 86 5.12 -3.33 0.27
CA ILE A 86 4.63 -3.33 1.65
C ILE A 86 3.22 -2.75 1.62
N GLU A 87 2.24 -3.56 2.03
CA GLU A 87 0.82 -3.24 2.09
C GLU A 87 0.34 -3.10 3.52
N LEU A 88 -0.69 -2.29 3.72
CA LEU A 88 -1.37 -2.19 5.01
C LEU A 88 -2.38 -3.32 5.12
N SER A 89 -2.55 -3.86 6.32
CA SER A 89 -3.68 -4.72 6.62
C SER A 89 -4.99 -3.94 6.57
N ASP A 90 -6.09 -4.61 6.20
CA ASP A 90 -7.45 -4.02 6.28
C ASP A 90 -7.83 -3.65 7.73
N LYS A 91 -7.17 -4.26 8.72
CA LYS A 91 -7.32 -3.91 10.14
C LYS A 91 -6.34 -2.82 10.58
N PHE A 92 -5.61 -2.19 9.66
CA PHE A 92 -4.61 -1.17 10.00
C PHE A 92 -5.26 0.01 10.72
N ASN A 93 -4.87 0.21 11.97
CA ASN A 93 -5.31 1.35 12.75
C ASN A 93 -4.23 1.73 13.76
N TYR A 94 -4.56 2.69 14.62
CA TYR A 94 -3.63 3.17 15.65
C TYR A 94 -3.10 2.04 16.56
N TRP A 95 -3.94 1.07 16.92
CA TRP A 95 -3.60 -0.05 17.78
C TRP A 95 -2.98 -1.21 17.00
N LEU A 96 -3.54 -1.52 15.83
CA LEU A 96 -3.14 -2.63 14.98
C LEU A 96 -2.32 -2.13 13.78
N LYS A 97 -1.00 -2.02 13.97
CA LYS A 97 -0.07 -1.52 12.94
C LYS A 97 0.54 -2.69 12.15
N ILE A 98 -0.34 -3.44 11.48
CA ILE A 98 0.01 -4.65 10.74
C ILE A 98 0.22 -4.33 9.26
N PHE A 99 1.33 -4.83 8.73
CA PHE A 99 1.70 -4.73 7.32
C PHE A 99 1.96 -6.11 6.74
N TYR A 100 1.88 -6.19 5.41
CA TYR A 100 2.30 -7.36 4.65
C TYR A 100 3.40 -6.96 3.68
N GLU A 101 4.55 -7.62 3.73
CA GLU A 101 5.60 -7.48 2.71
C GLU A 101 5.67 -8.70 1.82
N GLY A 102 5.83 -8.49 0.52
CA GLY A 102 5.99 -9.59 -0.43
C GLY A 102 6.18 -9.07 -1.84
N GLN A 103 6.09 -9.98 -2.81
CA GLN A 103 6.32 -9.64 -4.22
C GLN A 103 5.04 -9.68 -5.04
N TYR A 104 5.01 -8.81 -6.03
CA TYR A 104 4.03 -8.78 -7.10
C TYR A 104 4.69 -9.15 -8.44
N ASN A 105 3.97 -9.88 -9.28
CA ASN A 105 4.26 -10.03 -10.70
C ASN A 105 2.98 -9.77 -11.50
N GLN A 106 3.03 -8.77 -12.39
CA GLN A 106 1.88 -8.39 -13.22
C GLN A 106 0.59 -8.14 -12.43
N GLY A 107 0.70 -7.47 -11.27
CA GLY A 107 -0.44 -7.17 -10.40
C GLY A 107 -0.95 -8.35 -9.56
N LYS A 108 -0.34 -9.53 -9.66
CA LYS A 108 -0.65 -10.70 -8.82
C LYS A 108 0.39 -10.85 -7.72
N LYS A 109 -0.06 -11.09 -6.49
CA LYS A 109 0.81 -11.48 -5.36
C LYS A 109 1.47 -12.82 -5.68
N ILE A 110 2.78 -12.91 -5.47
CA ILE A 110 3.57 -14.13 -5.66
C ILE A 110 4.48 -14.35 -4.44
N GLY A 111 4.90 -15.60 -4.23
CA GLY A 111 5.87 -15.96 -3.18
C GLY A 111 5.36 -15.77 -1.75
N ILE A 112 6.30 -15.57 -0.81
CA ILE A 112 6.01 -15.41 0.62
C ILE A 112 5.43 -14.01 0.83
N TRP A 113 4.38 -13.91 1.65
CA TRP A 113 3.94 -12.63 2.21
C TRP A 113 4.11 -12.64 3.73
N ASN A 114 5.09 -11.89 4.22
CA ASN A 114 5.38 -11.84 5.65
C ASN A 114 4.46 -10.82 6.33
N MET A 115 3.90 -11.19 7.48
CA MET A 115 3.19 -10.27 8.35
C MET A 115 4.18 -9.56 9.28
N ILE A 116 4.20 -8.23 9.23
CA ILE A 116 5.10 -7.39 10.02
C ILE A 116 4.28 -6.49 10.96
N ASN A 117 4.74 -6.31 12.18
CA ASN A 117 4.27 -5.26 13.08
C ASN A 117 5.25 -4.07 13.02
N ILE A 118 4.79 -2.83 13.20
CA ILE A 118 5.64 -1.62 13.19
C ILE A 118 6.87 -1.71 14.11
N ASN A 119 6.81 -2.53 15.15
CA ASN A 119 7.94 -2.80 16.04
C ASN A 119 9.04 -3.67 15.39
N GLY A 120 8.94 -3.96 14.09
CA GLY A 120 9.91 -4.74 13.32
C GLY A 120 9.90 -6.25 13.59
N ARG A 121 9.07 -6.73 14.54
CA ARG A 121 8.93 -8.16 14.81
C ARG A 121 8.10 -8.80 13.69
N ARG A 122 8.73 -9.68 12.90
CA ARG A 122 8.03 -10.61 12.00
C ARG A 122 7.18 -11.52 12.87
N MET A 123 5.86 -11.43 12.70
CA MET A 123 4.96 -12.15 13.59
C MET A 123 4.78 -13.61 13.13
N ILE A 124 4.64 -13.86 11.82
CA ILE A 124 4.43 -15.20 11.23
C ILE A 124 4.86 -15.15 9.74
N ASN A 125 5.53 -16.21 9.25
CA ASN A 125 5.67 -16.47 7.80
C ASN A 125 4.37 -17.12 7.30
N LEU A 126 3.57 -16.39 6.52
CA LEU A 126 2.37 -16.95 5.88
C LEU A 126 2.77 -17.53 4.50
N PHE A 127 2.84 -18.85 4.38
CA PHE A 127 2.74 -19.60 3.11
C PHE A 127 1.64 -20.65 3.37
N LEU A 128 0.58 -20.81 2.60
CA LEU A 128 0.38 -20.68 1.16
C LEU A 128 -0.87 -19.85 0.87
N ILE A 129 -0.75 -18.72 0.16
CA ILE A 129 -1.87 -18.30 -0.71
C ILE A 129 -1.80 -19.24 -1.91
N LYS A 130 -2.38 -20.43 -1.73
CA LYS A 130 -2.80 -21.26 -2.86
C LYS A 130 -3.80 -20.39 -3.63
N LEU A 131 -3.57 -20.31 -4.93
CA LEU A 131 -4.27 -19.44 -5.86
C LEU A 131 -5.79 -19.52 -5.67
N CYS A 132 -6.43 -18.35 -5.82
CA CYS A 132 -7.87 -18.07 -5.80
C CYS A 132 -8.52 -17.66 -4.48
N LYS A 133 -9.11 -16.47 -4.55
CA LYS A 133 -10.15 -15.90 -3.69
C LYS A 133 -11.17 -16.95 -3.27
N SER A 134 -11.22 -17.27 -1.99
CA SER A 134 -12.52 -17.35 -1.29
C SER A 134 -12.36 -17.09 0.19
N ASP A 135 -11.32 -17.59 0.86
CA ASP A 135 -11.33 -17.57 2.33
C ASP A 135 -9.98 -17.10 2.89
N MET A 136 -9.90 -15.81 3.27
CA MET A 136 -8.90 -15.37 4.22
C MET A 136 -9.33 -15.85 5.60
N LEU A 137 -8.62 -16.85 6.13
CA LEU A 137 -8.79 -17.36 7.49
C LEU A 137 -8.85 -16.21 8.51
N ASN A 138 -9.81 -16.28 9.42
CA ASN A 138 -9.95 -15.35 10.54
C ASN A 138 -8.72 -15.50 11.48
N TYR A 139 -8.38 -14.44 12.20
CA TYR A 139 -7.35 -14.45 13.24
C TYR A 139 -7.61 -15.54 14.30
N ASP A 140 -8.88 -15.89 14.54
CA ASP A 140 -9.24 -16.97 15.46
C ASP A 140 -8.87 -18.36 14.89
N ASP A 141 -8.91 -18.56 13.56
CA ASP A 141 -8.48 -19.81 12.92
C ASP A 141 -6.96 -20.01 13.03
N LEU A 142 -6.20 -18.91 13.15
CA LEU A 142 -4.76 -18.94 13.39
C LEU A 142 -4.39 -19.32 14.84
N LYS A 143 -5.32 -19.19 15.80
CA LYS A 143 -5.10 -19.68 17.18
C LYS A 143 -5.26 -21.19 17.26
N THR A 144 -6.25 -21.76 16.57
CA THR A 144 -6.51 -23.21 16.55
C THR A 144 -5.34 -24.02 15.98
N LEU A 145 -4.60 -23.45 15.02
CA LEU A 145 -3.39 -24.08 14.47
C LEU A 145 -2.19 -24.11 15.45
N ARG A 146 -2.27 -23.42 16.59
CA ARG A 146 -1.20 -23.39 17.61
C ARG A 146 -1.36 -24.43 18.72
N GLY A 147 -2.47 -25.18 18.74
CA GLY A 147 -2.75 -26.11 19.84
C GLY A 147 -2.88 -25.42 21.20
N GLU A 148 -3.38 -24.18 21.20
CA GLU A 148 -3.85 -23.44 22.38
C GLU A 148 -5.38 -23.46 22.45
#